data_AF-A0A843IAX0-F1
#
_entry.id   AF-A0A843IAX0-F1
#
_cell.length_a   1.000
_cell.length_b   1.000
_cell.length_c   1.000
_cell.angle_alpha   90.00
_cell.angle_beta   90.00
_cell.angle_gamma   90.00
#
_symmetry.space_group_name_H-M   'P 1'
#
loop_
_entity.id
_entity.type
_entity.pdbx_description
1 polymer ?
#
loop_
_entity_poly.entity_id
_entity_poly.type
_entity_poly.pdbx_seq_one_letter_code
_entity_poly.pdbx_strand_id
1 'polypeptide(L)'
;MSLKNAPTDIISVEIIFKDYVTFNENKIYLTEDVSGHIAEFFKEIMPDYVVIIYEMFNPIYPYCGSKLHKHEIKEWEMNKKTTVYKQRYKCTNQTCSKTLTTELPDIVDKHCCYTKDIKRIGNELEDLEHISYEKKAELIQKRHGVKIPRQTVQYHEFTESEEYLSKKEEKINQIIKERNLEFSGIIGYDESFFFINGEKYVRTTSIDNKNHMILNDQIIKAEDFDKYFIEIFMTYSLKDLTAYSNPDIPNPKHPLLLRDLKKDTMITDGYTAYVSIIENLQMGHQKCVFHKMVNQRTPVWKTTNKLERQLKNKENKLK
;
A
#
# COMPACT_ATOMS: atom_id res chain seq x y z
N MET A 1 22.59 -40.36 29.08
CA MET A 1 23.71 -39.40 29.22
C MET A 1 23.97 -38.82 27.84
N SER A 2 23.95 -37.54 27.53
CA SER A 2 23.84 -36.30 28.29
C SER A 2 23.38 -35.23 27.29
N LEU A 3 22.11 -34.81 27.35
CA LEU A 3 21.68 -33.51 26.82
C LEU A 3 22.15 -32.46 27.83
N LYS A 4 23.44 -32.16 27.82
CA LYS A 4 23.98 -30.99 28.52
C LYS A 4 24.79 -30.22 27.50
N ASN A 5 24.53 -28.92 27.44
CA ASN A 5 25.18 -27.91 26.61
C ASN A 5 24.45 -27.63 25.28
N ALA A 6 23.15 -27.35 25.36
CA ALA A 6 22.66 -26.25 24.54
C ALA A 6 23.17 -24.96 25.23
N PRO A 7 23.89 -24.07 24.54
CA PRO A 7 24.20 -22.76 25.09
C PRO A 7 22.87 -22.02 25.22
N THR A 8 22.31 -22.01 26.42
CA THR A 8 21.32 -21.01 26.80
C THR A 8 22.08 -19.70 26.90
N ASP A 9 22.22 -19.01 25.78
CA ASP A 9 22.44 -17.57 25.76
C ASP A 9 21.20 -16.92 26.38
N ILE A 10 21.12 -16.97 27.70
CA ILE A 10 20.29 -16.06 28.48
C ILE A 10 21.01 -14.73 28.35
N ILE A 11 20.84 -14.07 27.21
CA ILE A 11 21.13 -12.64 27.13
C ILE A 11 20.18 -12.03 28.14
N SER A 12 20.71 -11.65 29.30
CA SER A 12 19.90 -11.11 30.38
C SER A 12 19.21 -9.88 29.82
N VAL A 13 17.88 -9.95 29.70
CA VAL A 13 17.02 -8.85 29.23
C VAL A 13 17.32 -7.56 30.00
N GLU A 14 17.78 -7.67 31.25
CA GLU A 14 18.24 -6.54 32.07
C GLU A 14 19.45 -5.78 31.53
N ILE A 15 20.41 -6.44 30.86
CA ILE A 15 21.59 -5.76 30.28
C ILE A 15 21.18 -5.00 29.02
N ILE A 16 20.44 -5.65 28.11
CA ILE A 16 19.92 -5.00 26.90
C ILE A 16 19.06 -3.80 27.29
N PHE A 17 18.14 -3.96 28.24
CA PHE A 17 17.22 -2.89 28.61
C PHE A 17 17.93 -1.67 29.22
N LYS A 18 19.02 -1.87 29.96
CA LYS A 18 19.82 -0.78 30.56
C LYS A 18 20.61 0.03 29.53
N ASP A 19 21.02 -0.60 28.42
CA ASP A 19 21.76 0.07 27.36
C ASP A 19 20.86 1.03 26.55
N TYR A 20 19.54 0.78 26.55
CA TYR A 20 18.56 1.53 25.76
C TYR A 20 17.62 2.41 26.60
N VAL A 21 17.45 2.11 27.90
CA VAL A 21 16.54 2.80 28.81
C VAL A 21 17.24 3.11 30.13
N THR A 22 17.31 4.39 30.48
CA THR A 22 17.87 4.85 31.76
C THR A 22 16.84 5.64 32.57
N PHE A 23 16.71 5.34 33.86
CA PHE A 23 15.83 6.03 34.79
C PHE A 23 16.63 6.98 35.69
N ASN A 24 16.18 8.22 35.82
CA ASN A 24 16.78 9.19 36.74
C ASN A 24 15.68 10.10 37.31
N GLU A 25 15.39 9.96 38.60
CA GLU A 25 14.33 10.72 39.28
C GLU A 25 12.99 10.64 38.53
N ASN A 26 12.52 11.77 38.00
CA ASN A 26 11.30 11.88 37.20
C ASN A 26 11.54 11.84 35.69
N LYS A 27 12.68 11.31 35.23
CA LYS A 27 13.05 11.25 33.82
C LYS A 27 13.35 9.82 33.38
N ILE A 28 12.83 9.48 32.21
CA ILE A 28 13.15 8.24 31.48
C ILE A 28 13.88 8.66 30.21
N TYR A 29 15.11 8.18 30.07
CA TYR A 29 15.93 8.39 28.88
C TYR A 29 15.82 7.16 28.00
N LEU A 30 15.45 7.37 26.74
CA LEU A 30 15.38 6.36 25.69
C LEU A 30 16.44 6.70 24.65
N THR A 31 17.16 5.73 24.12
CA THR A 31 18.04 6.00 22.98
C THR A 31 17.23 6.18 21.68
N GLU A 32 17.86 6.71 20.65
CA GLU A 32 17.26 6.98 19.34
C GLU A 32 16.67 5.74 18.63
N ASP A 33 17.16 4.55 18.97
CA ASP A 33 16.73 3.27 18.39
C ASP A 33 15.49 2.68 19.08
N VAL A 34 15.07 3.24 20.22
CA VAL A 34 13.93 2.72 20.99
C VAL A 34 12.61 3.12 20.35
N SER A 35 11.80 2.13 19.95
CA SER A 35 10.47 2.34 19.36
C SER A 35 9.60 3.34 20.15
N GLY A 36 8.82 4.15 19.43
CA GLY A 36 7.82 5.06 20.00
C GLY A 36 6.79 4.36 20.89
N HIS A 37 6.49 3.08 20.65
CA HIS A 37 5.57 2.31 21.48
C HIS A 37 6.06 2.15 22.92
N ILE A 38 7.37 2.10 23.15
CA ILE A 38 7.93 2.05 24.51
C ILE A 38 7.71 3.38 25.23
N ALA A 39 7.84 4.51 24.52
CA ALA A 39 7.53 5.82 25.08
C ALA A 39 6.03 5.97 25.40
N GLU A 40 5.14 5.50 24.52
CA GLU A 40 3.69 5.49 24.79
C GLU A 40 3.36 4.61 26.00
N PHE A 41 3.92 3.39 26.04
CA PHE A 41 3.74 2.46 27.16
C PHE A 41 4.17 3.09 28.49
N PHE A 42 5.35 3.73 28.55
CA PHE A 42 5.78 4.42 29.75
C PHE A 42 4.85 5.57 30.15
N LYS A 43 4.31 6.33 29.19
CA LYS A 43 3.33 7.39 29.50
C LYS A 43 2.01 6.83 30.05
N GLU A 44 1.62 5.62 29.68
CA GLU A 44 0.39 5.00 30.18
C GLU A 44 0.54 4.45 31.61
N ILE A 45 1.72 3.96 31.98
CA ILE A 45 1.93 3.32 33.29
C ILE A 45 2.59 4.23 34.34
N MET A 46 3.27 5.30 33.91
CA MET A 46 4.00 6.19 34.81
C MET A 46 3.14 7.40 35.22
N PRO A 47 3.41 8.02 36.38
CA PRO A 47 2.77 9.27 36.77
C PRO A 47 3.02 10.40 35.76
N ASP A 48 2.06 11.32 35.60
CA ASP A 48 2.10 12.42 34.62
C ASP A 48 3.34 13.32 34.72
N TYR A 49 3.93 13.45 35.92
CA TYR A 49 5.13 14.25 36.15
C TYR A 49 6.41 13.62 35.59
N VAL A 50 6.36 12.36 35.14
CA VAL A 50 7.50 11.67 34.53
C VAL A 50 7.71 12.13 33.09
N VAL A 51 8.94 12.54 32.77
CA VAL A 51 9.34 13.10 31.49
C VAL A 51 10.10 12.04 30.69
N ILE A 52 9.70 11.79 29.45
CA ILE A 52 10.38 10.85 28.55
C ILE A 52 11.26 11.63 27.58
N ILE A 53 12.54 11.29 27.49
CA ILE A 53 13.55 12.02 26.72
C ILE A 53 14.29 11.06 25.79
N TYR A 54 14.25 11.32 24.49
CA TYR A 54 15.07 10.63 23.50
C TYR A 54 16.46 11.25 23.40
N GLU A 55 17.49 10.44 23.55
CA GLU A 55 18.90 10.84 23.50
C GLU A 55 19.71 10.00 22.53
N MET A 56 20.84 10.56 22.07
CA MET A 56 21.79 9.84 21.24
C MET A 56 22.64 8.89 22.10
N PHE A 57 22.77 7.64 21.68
CA PHE A 57 23.58 6.62 22.35
C PHE A 57 25.06 7.02 22.41
N ASN A 58 25.60 7.55 21.31
CA ASN A 58 26.96 8.09 21.25
C ASN A 58 26.99 9.48 20.60
N PRO A 59 26.84 10.55 21.38
CA PRO A 59 26.66 11.91 20.86
C PRO A 59 27.99 12.47 20.34
N ILE A 60 28.22 12.32 19.02
CA ILE A 60 29.35 12.88 18.28
C ILE A 60 28.84 13.76 17.16
N TYR A 61 29.47 14.93 16.95
CA TYR A 61 29.07 15.82 15.88
C TYR A 61 29.54 15.31 14.50
N PRO A 62 28.65 15.12 13.51
CA PRO A 62 29.00 14.44 12.25
C PRO A 62 30.11 15.13 11.44
N TYR A 63 30.19 16.45 11.51
CA TYR A 63 31.09 17.22 10.64
C TYR A 63 32.50 17.44 11.21
N CYS A 64 32.65 17.50 12.53
CA CYS A 64 33.95 17.78 13.17
C CYS A 64 34.41 16.68 14.14
N GLY A 65 33.67 15.59 14.28
CA GLY A 65 34.01 14.43 15.12
C GLY A 65 34.12 14.72 16.61
N SER A 66 33.79 15.95 17.05
CA SER A 66 33.91 16.35 18.44
C SER A 66 32.72 15.84 19.25
N LYS A 67 32.97 15.56 20.55
CA LYS A 67 31.91 15.15 21.47
C LYS A 67 30.85 16.24 21.61
N LEU A 68 29.62 15.80 21.81
CA LEU A 68 28.46 16.66 22.01
C LEU A 68 28.10 16.70 23.51
N HIS A 69 27.86 17.90 24.05
CA HIS A 69 27.36 18.06 25.42
C HIS A 69 25.85 18.33 25.41
N LYS A 70 25.14 17.74 26.38
CA LYS A 70 23.69 17.99 26.58
C LYS A 70 23.51 19.49 26.86
N HIS A 71 22.60 20.14 26.12
CA HIS A 71 22.39 21.58 26.19
C HIS A 71 20.96 21.93 26.63
N GLU A 72 19.97 21.50 25.85
CA GLU A 72 18.54 21.79 26.10
C GLU A 72 17.70 20.58 25.71
N ILE A 73 16.46 20.51 26.20
CA ILE A 73 15.48 19.52 25.77
C ILE A 73 14.43 20.20 24.89
N LYS A 74 14.07 19.56 23.79
CA LYS A 74 13.07 20.05 22.85
C LYS A 74 11.82 19.20 22.95
N GLU A 75 10.69 19.81 23.23
CA GLU A 75 9.39 19.13 23.23
C GLU A 75 9.02 18.63 21.82
N TRP A 76 8.41 17.45 21.78
CA TRP A 76 7.85 16.84 20.59
C TRP A 76 6.53 16.13 20.94
N GLU A 77 5.43 16.60 20.35
CA GLU A 77 4.14 15.92 20.45
C GLU A 77 4.08 14.75 19.46
N MET A 78 4.44 13.56 19.94
CA MET A 78 4.35 12.33 19.16
C MET A 78 2.88 11.99 18.90
N ASN A 79 2.56 11.80 17.61
CA ASN A 79 1.20 11.53 17.13
C ASN A 79 0.16 12.59 17.56
N LYS A 80 0.59 13.81 17.91
CA LYS A 80 -0.26 14.86 18.54
C LYS A 80 -1.06 14.37 19.75
N LYS A 81 -0.53 13.37 20.45
CA LYS A 81 -1.18 12.68 21.57
C LYS A 81 -0.25 12.62 22.78
N THR A 82 1.01 12.25 22.55
CA THR A 82 1.95 11.92 23.61
C THR A 82 3.09 12.92 23.61
N THR A 83 3.20 13.73 24.67
CA THR A 83 4.32 14.66 24.83
C THR A 83 5.57 13.90 25.26
N VAL A 84 6.57 13.92 24.40
CA VAL A 84 7.91 13.39 24.64
C VAL A 84 8.94 14.49 24.33
N TYR A 85 10.19 14.28 24.73
CA TYR A 85 11.24 15.27 24.54
C TYR A 85 12.39 14.68 23.75
N LYS A 86 13.10 15.51 23.00
CA LYS A 86 14.33 15.15 22.28
C LYS A 86 15.48 15.95 22.88
N GLN A 87 16.57 15.28 23.23
CA GLN A 87 17.77 15.93 23.72
C GLN A 87 18.40 16.76 22.58
N ARG A 88 18.69 18.02 22.87
CA ARG A 88 19.55 18.85 22.02
C ARG A 88 20.93 18.95 22.63
N TYR A 89 21.91 18.87 21.76
CA TYR A 89 23.31 18.89 22.08
C TYR A 89 23.98 20.08 21.44
N LYS A 90 25.09 20.52 22.02
CA LYS A 90 25.97 21.53 21.44
C LYS A 90 27.38 20.95 21.27
N CYS A 91 28.01 21.27 20.15
CA CYS A 91 29.38 20.86 19.87
C CYS A 91 30.36 21.51 20.85
N THR A 92 31.29 20.73 21.41
CA THR A 92 32.35 21.24 22.30
C THR A 92 33.45 21.99 21.56
N ASN A 93 33.55 21.80 20.24
CA ASN A 93 34.51 22.53 19.42
C ASN A 93 34.05 23.98 19.23
N GLN A 94 34.88 24.91 19.72
CA GLN A 94 34.62 26.35 19.68
C GLN A 94 34.39 26.89 18.27
N THR A 95 35.08 26.34 17.25
CA THR A 95 34.92 26.78 15.85
C THR A 95 33.64 26.26 15.21
N CYS A 96 33.08 25.16 15.71
CA CYS A 96 31.83 24.60 15.23
C CYS A 96 30.64 25.26 15.92
N SER A 97 30.59 25.20 17.26
CA SER A 97 29.54 25.77 18.14
C SER A 97 28.07 25.50 17.74
N LYS A 98 27.82 24.59 16.78
CA LYS A 98 26.49 24.24 16.28
C LYS A 98 25.77 23.30 17.24
N THR A 99 24.44 23.32 17.15
CA THR A 99 23.56 22.45 17.91
C THR A 99 22.97 21.34 17.04
N LEU A 100 22.74 20.17 17.64
CA LEU A 100 22.08 19.02 17.00
C LEU A 100 20.97 18.52 17.93
N THR A 101 19.80 18.17 17.41
CA THR A 101 18.75 17.51 18.20
C THR A 101 18.75 16.03 17.84
N THR A 102 18.50 15.14 18.82
CA THR A 102 18.32 13.71 18.56
C THR A 102 17.33 13.52 17.41
N GLU A 103 17.79 12.89 16.33
CA GLU A 103 16.94 12.49 15.21
C GLU A 103 16.38 11.10 15.51
N LEU A 104 15.15 10.84 15.07
CA LEU A 104 14.45 9.56 15.30
C LEU A 104 13.99 8.99 13.96
N PRO A 105 14.90 8.73 13.02
CA PRO A 105 14.55 8.41 11.64
C PRO A 105 13.70 7.14 11.53
N ASP A 106 13.85 6.18 12.45
CA ASP A 106 13.07 4.94 12.44
C ASP A 106 11.66 5.10 13.01
N ILE A 107 11.42 6.17 13.77
CA ILE A 107 10.14 6.43 14.44
C ILE A 107 9.32 7.46 13.66
N VAL A 108 9.94 8.53 13.18
CA VAL A 108 9.24 9.67 12.57
C VAL A 108 10.08 10.36 11.50
N ASP A 109 9.45 10.69 10.37
CA ASP A 109 10.13 11.45 9.33
C ASP A 109 10.44 12.88 9.76
N LYS A 110 11.47 13.45 9.13
CA LYS A 110 11.85 14.83 9.37
C LYS A 110 10.66 15.77 9.13
N HIS A 111 10.44 16.69 10.07
CA HIS A 111 9.31 17.64 10.05
C HIS A 111 7.91 17.02 10.15
N CYS A 112 7.78 15.73 10.48
CA CYS A 112 6.49 15.10 10.76
C CYS A 112 6.22 15.02 12.28
N CYS A 113 4.93 15.00 12.64
CA CYS A 113 4.48 14.74 14.01
C CYS A 113 3.85 13.35 14.17
N TYR A 114 3.54 12.66 13.06
CA TYR A 114 3.02 11.30 13.08
C TYR A 114 4.15 10.31 12.87
N THR A 115 4.17 9.30 13.73
CA THR A 115 5.09 8.17 13.61
C THR A 115 4.87 7.41 12.30
N LYS A 116 5.91 6.72 11.84
CA LYS A 116 5.86 5.88 10.63
C LYS A 116 4.78 4.81 10.71
N ASP A 117 4.53 4.27 11.91
CA ASP A 117 3.47 3.27 12.10
C ASP A 117 2.09 3.89 11.86
N ILE A 118 1.80 5.08 12.43
CA ILE A 118 0.54 5.79 12.15
C ILE A 118 0.39 6.14 10.66
N LYS A 119 1.49 6.50 9.97
CA LYS A 119 1.46 6.77 8.54
C LYS A 119 1.04 5.55 7.71
N ARG A 120 1.50 4.35 8.08
CA ARG A 120 1.26 3.10 7.33
C ARG A 120 -0.16 2.56 7.46
N ILE A 121 -0.86 2.85 8.56
CA ILE A 121 -2.21 2.33 8.81
C ILE A 121 -3.17 2.62 7.66
N GLY A 122 -3.06 3.78 6.98
CA GLY A 122 -3.91 4.09 5.84
C GLY A 122 -3.83 3.06 4.71
N ASN A 123 -2.61 2.63 4.37
CA ASN A 123 -2.35 1.59 3.39
C ASN A 123 -2.76 0.20 3.89
N GLU A 124 -2.54 -0.09 5.17
CA GLU A 124 -2.97 -1.38 5.77
C GLU A 124 -4.49 -1.54 5.79
N LEU A 125 -5.24 -0.45 6.01
CA LEU A 125 -6.69 -0.46 5.96
C LEU A 125 -7.21 -0.70 4.54
N GLU A 126 -6.46 -0.31 3.51
CA GLU A 126 -6.81 -0.55 2.12
C GLU A 126 -6.82 -2.05 1.77
N ASP A 127 -6.01 -2.86 2.46
CA ASP A 127 -6.02 -4.33 2.28
C ASP A 127 -7.32 -4.99 2.76
N LEU A 128 -7.99 -4.37 3.74
CA LEU A 128 -9.18 -4.94 4.36
C LEU A 128 -10.42 -4.59 3.56
N GLU A 129 -10.59 -3.31 3.24
CA GLU A 129 -11.75 -2.80 2.55
C GLU A 129 -11.44 -1.44 1.91
N HIS A 130 -12.00 -1.18 0.73
CA HIS A 130 -11.94 0.12 0.08
C HIS A 130 -12.80 1.14 0.84
N ILE A 131 -12.24 1.73 1.89
CA ILE A 131 -12.93 2.70 2.75
C ILE A 131 -12.47 4.14 2.49
N SER A 132 -13.38 5.09 2.68
CA SER A 132 -13.07 6.50 2.49
C SER A 132 -12.00 7.00 3.47
N TYR A 133 -11.22 8.01 3.07
CA TYR A 133 -10.22 8.64 3.95
C TYR A 133 -10.80 9.19 5.26
N GLU A 134 -12.07 9.62 5.24
CA GLU A 134 -12.80 10.03 6.45
C GLU A 134 -12.98 8.84 7.40
N LYS A 135 -13.37 7.68 6.87
CA LYS A 135 -13.53 6.47 7.66
C LYS A 135 -12.19 5.95 8.17
N LYS A 136 -11.13 6.03 7.36
CA LYS A 136 -9.76 5.68 7.80
C LYS A 136 -9.33 6.55 8.97
N ALA A 137 -9.52 7.87 8.88
CA ALA A 137 -9.23 8.80 9.97
C ALA A 137 -10.03 8.46 11.25
N GLU A 138 -11.32 8.14 11.13
CA GLU A 138 -12.16 7.70 12.24
C GLU A 138 -11.64 6.41 12.89
N LEU A 139 -11.25 5.41 12.09
CA LEU A 139 -10.70 4.15 12.59
C LEU A 139 -9.35 4.33 13.28
N ILE A 140 -8.46 5.16 12.72
CA ILE A 140 -7.18 5.52 13.36
C ILE A 140 -7.44 6.18 14.72
N GLN A 141 -8.39 7.12 14.79
CA GLN A 141 -8.77 7.75 16.05
C GLN A 141 -9.35 6.75 17.05
N LYS A 142 -10.26 5.87 16.63
CA LYS A 142 -10.90 4.88 17.52
C LYS A 142 -9.92 3.85 18.05
N ARG A 143 -8.99 3.38 17.22
CA ARG A 143 -8.05 2.31 17.57
C ARG A 143 -6.81 2.83 18.31
N HIS A 144 -6.28 3.99 17.91
CA HIS A 144 -5.01 4.50 18.44
C HIS A 144 -5.16 5.77 19.31
N GLY A 145 -6.36 6.36 19.35
CA GLY A 145 -6.59 7.65 20.02
C GLY A 145 -5.97 8.83 19.29
N VAL A 146 -5.51 8.65 18.04
CA VAL A 146 -4.80 9.67 17.26
C VAL A 146 -5.76 10.39 16.33
N LYS A 147 -5.95 11.70 16.55
CA LYS A 147 -6.79 12.54 15.69
C LYS A 147 -6.00 13.01 14.47
N ILE A 148 -6.21 12.35 13.33
CA ILE A 148 -5.56 12.67 12.06
C ILE A 148 -6.58 13.21 11.03
N PRO A 149 -6.31 14.34 10.34
CA PRO A 149 -7.20 14.81 9.27
C PRO A 149 -7.21 13.87 8.07
N ARG A 150 -8.37 13.73 7.39
CA ARG A 150 -8.51 12.91 6.17
C ARG A 150 -7.46 13.25 5.08
N GLN A 151 -7.13 14.53 4.92
CA GLN A 151 -6.13 14.98 3.94
C GLN A 151 -4.72 14.49 4.29
N THR A 152 -4.40 14.39 5.58
CA THR A 152 -3.14 13.84 6.05
C THR A 152 -3.08 12.33 5.81
N VAL A 153 -4.18 11.61 6.03
CA VAL A 153 -4.27 10.17 5.68
C VAL A 153 -4.01 9.97 4.18
N GLN A 154 -4.70 10.73 3.33
CA GLN A 154 -4.49 10.70 1.88
C GLN A 154 -3.02 10.97 1.50
N TYR A 155 -2.42 12.01 2.09
CA TYR A 155 -1.02 12.33 1.83
C TYR A 155 -0.07 11.20 2.24
N HIS A 156 -0.25 10.63 3.44
CA HIS A 156 0.58 9.51 3.91
C HIS A 156 0.48 8.29 3.00
N GLU A 157 -0.73 7.91 2.60
CA GLU A 157 -0.93 6.80 1.67
C GLU A 157 -0.23 7.05 0.34
N PHE A 158 -0.41 8.25 -0.23
CA PHE A 158 0.24 8.63 -1.48
C PHE A 158 1.77 8.60 -1.40
N THR A 159 2.36 9.07 -0.29
CA THR A 159 3.83 9.08 -0.15
C THR A 159 4.42 7.70 0.09
N GLU A 160 3.66 6.81 0.73
CA GLU A 160 4.14 5.47 1.10
C GLU A 160 3.71 4.39 0.11
N SER A 161 2.88 4.72 -0.89
CA SER A 161 2.24 3.73 -1.76
C SER A 161 3.24 2.89 -2.56
N GLU A 162 4.32 3.49 -3.09
CA GLU A 162 5.27 2.75 -3.93
C GLU A 162 6.09 1.74 -3.10
N GLU A 163 6.58 2.14 -1.92
CA GLU A 163 7.27 1.23 -1.00
C GLU A 163 6.32 0.13 -0.48
N TYR A 164 5.09 0.50 -0.16
CA TYR A 164 4.07 -0.44 0.30
C TYR A 164 3.74 -1.49 -0.76
N LEU A 165 3.45 -1.06 -1.99
CA LEU A 165 3.13 -1.96 -3.11
C LEU A 165 4.31 -2.88 -3.44
N SER A 166 5.54 -2.36 -3.45
CA SER A 166 6.75 -3.17 -3.68
C SER A 166 6.88 -4.31 -2.66
N LYS A 167 6.71 -4.01 -1.36
CA LYS A 167 6.75 -5.03 -0.30
C LYS A 167 5.62 -6.06 -0.43
N LYS A 168 4.43 -5.63 -0.85
CA LYS A 168 3.30 -6.53 -1.10
C LYS A 168 3.58 -7.45 -2.28
N GLU A 169 4.14 -6.91 -3.34
CA GLU A 169 4.51 -7.66 -4.52
C GLU A 169 5.56 -8.72 -4.19
N GLU A 170 6.61 -8.38 -3.43
CA GLU A 170 7.60 -9.34 -2.94
C GLU A 170 6.95 -10.48 -2.14
N LYS A 171 6.03 -10.15 -1.23
CA LYS A 171 5.30 -11.14 -0.42
C LYS A 171 4.42 -12.04 -1.29
N ILE A 172 3.72 -11.48 -2.28
CA ILE A 172 2.89 -12.24 -3.22
C ILE A 172 3.78 -13.18 -4.05
N ASN A 173 4.91 -12.69 -4.57
CA ASN A 173 5.87 -13.46 -5.34
C ASN A 173 6.46 -14.63 -4.52
N GLN A 174 6.73 -14.41 -3.23
CA GLN A 174 7.14 -15.48 -2.32
C GLN A 174 6.04 -16.54 -2.17
N ILE A 175 4.78 -16.13 -1.95
CA ILE A 175 3.64 -17.06 -1.84
C ILE A 175 3.45 -17.88 -3.12
N ILE A 176 3.57 -17.25 -4.29
CA ILE A 176 3.47 -17.93 -5.59
C ILE A 176 4.53 -19.02 -5.72
N LYS A 177 5.79 -18.72 -5.35
CA LYS A 177 6.90 -19.68 -5.38
C LYS A 177 6.69 -20.84 -4.40
N GLU A 178 6.31 -20.54 -3.16
CA GLU A 178 6.08 -21.56 -2.12
C GLU A 178 4.93 -22.51 -2.47
N ARG A 179 3.88 -22.00 -3.11
CA ARG A 179 2.69 -22.79 -3.47
C ARG A 179 2.78 -23.46 -4.84
N ASN A 180 3.85 -23.24 -5.60
CA ASN A 180 4.02 -23.69 -6.98
C ASN A 180 2.75 -23.46 -7.83
N LEU A 181 2.20 -22.24 -7.74
CA LEU A 181 0.95 -21.90 -8.43
C LEU A 181 1.21 -21.81 -9.93
N GLU A 182 0.59 -22.71 -10.69
CA GLU A 182 0.64 -22.72 -12.15
C GLU A 182 -0.61 -22.09 -12.75
N PHE A 183 -0.42 -21.28 -13.79
CA PHE A 183 -1.51 -20.68 -14.54
C PHE A 183 -2.44 -21.73 -15.15
N SER A 184 -3.75 -21.58 -14.95
CA SER A 184 -4.72 -22.60 -15.37
C SER A 184 -5.04 -22.54 -16.87
N GLY A 185 -4.94 -21.34 -17.45
CA GLY A 185 -5.37 -21.02 -18.80
C GLY A 185 -6.84 -20.69 -18.96
N ILE A 186 -7.60 -20.70 -17.86
CA ILE A 186 -9.01 -20.32 -17.81
C ILE A 186 -9.09 -18.87 -17.32
N ILE A 187 -9.42 -17.95 -18.22
CA ILE A 187 -9.30 -16.52 -17.98
C ILE A 187 -10.69 -15.90 -17.90
N GLY A 188 -10.96 -15.11 -16.86
CA GLY A 188 -12.09 -14.21 -16.81
C GLY A 188 -11.67 -12.83 -17.28
N TYR A 189 -12.41 -12.26 -18.23
CA TYR A 189 -12.28 -10.86 -18.61
C TYR A 189 -13.60 -10.14 -18.28
N ASP A 190 -13.49 -8.97 -17.67
CA ASP A 190 -14.63 -8.12 -17.34
C ASP A 190 -14.26 -6.63 -17.44
N GLU A 191 -15.29 -5.80 -17.59
CA GLU A 191 -15.17 -4.36 -17.67
C GLU A 191 -16.15 -3.65 -16.72
N SER A 192 -15.68 -2.55 -16.12
CA SER A 192 -16.46 -1.74 -15.19
C SER A 192 -16.38 -0.28 -15.55
N PHE A 193 -17.54 0.37 -15.76
CA PHE A 193 -17.64 1.78 -16.08
C PHE A 193 -17.86 2.62 -14.83
N PHE A 194 -17.11 3.71 -14.68
CA PHE A 194 -17.21 4.62 -13.54
C PHE A 194 -16.85 6.05 -13.96
N PHE A 195 -17.02 7.01 -13.04
CA PHE A 195 -16.70 8.42 -13.28
C PHE A 195 -15.58 8.90 -12.37
N ILE A 196 -14.60 9.61 -12.93
CA ILE A 196 -13.58 10.35 -12.18
C ILE A 196 -13.75 11.81 -12.56
N ASN A 197 -14.04 12.67 -11.58
CA ASN A 197 -14.22 14.12 -11.80
C ASN A 197 -15.22 14.48 -12.93
N GLY A 198 -16.27 13.68 -13.10
CA GLY A 198 -17.29 13.87 -14.13
C GLY A 198 -16.96 13.27 -15.51
N GLU A 199 -15.71 12.84 -15.73
CA GLU A 199 -15.30 12.12 -16.93
C GLU A 199 -15.54 10.61 -16.77
N LYS A 200 -15.94 9.95 -17.86
CA LYS A 200 -16.27 8.52 -17.85
C LYS A 200 -15.04 7.67 -18.15
N TYR A 201 -14.77 6.70 -17.31
CA TYR A 201 -13.66 5.75 -17.41
C TYR A 201 -14.16 4.31 -17.48
N VAL A 202 -13.28 3.42 -17.94
CA VAL A 202 -13.47 1.96 -17.96
C VAL A 202 -12.29 1.32 -17.26
N ARG A 203 -12.56 0.43 -16.31
CA ARG A 203 -11.58 -0.50 -15.76
C ARG A 203 -11.76 -1.83 -16.48
N THR A 204 -10.71 -2.33 -17.10
CA THR A 204 -10.69 -3.65 -17.75
C THR A 204 -9.76 -4.56 -16.99
N THR A 205 -10.23 -5.75 -16.64
CA THR A 205 -9.48 -6.69 -15.80
C THR A 205 -9.50 -8.08 -16.41
N SER A 206 -8.33 -8.72 -16.46
CA SER A 206 -8.15 -10.13 -16.80
C SER A 206 -7.66 -10.89 -15.58
N ILE A 207 -8.33 -11.98 -15.20
CA ILE A 207 -7.99 -12.82 -14.05
C ILE A 207 -7.91 -14.30 -14.44
N ASP A 208 -7.00 -15.06 -13.83
CA ASP A 208 -7.07 -16.52 -13.84
C ASP A 208 -8.24 -16.96 -12.95
N ASN A 209 -9.24 -17.63 -13.52
CA ASN A 209 -10.47 -17.98 -12.80
C ASN A 209 -10.28 -19.09 -11.75
N LYS A 210 -9.21 -19.88 -11.84
CA LYS A 210 -8.96 -20.98 -10.91
C LYS A 210 -8.16 -20.53 -9.70
N ASN A 211 -7.12 -19.73 -9.92
CA ASN A 211 -6.17 -19.30 -8.91
C ASN A 211 -6.36 -17.83 -8.49
N HIS A 212 -7.30 -17.11 -9.11
CA HIS A 212 -7.63 -15.71 -8.83
C HIS A 212 -6.45 -14.74 -9.00
N MET A 213 -5.48 -15.09 -9.85
CA MET A 213 -4.35 -14.22 -10.17
C MET A 213 -4.77 -13.15 -11.17
N ILE A 214 -4.51 -11.89 -10.87
CA ILE A 214 -4.73 -10.78 -11.80
C ILE A 214 -3.62 -10.83 -12.85
N LEU A 215 -4.01 -10.96 -14.12
CA LEU A 215 -3.10 -11.01 -15.26
C LEU A 215 -2.83 -9.61 -15.81
N ASN A 216 -3.86 -8.78 -15.85
CA ASN A 216 -3.78 -7.39 -16.29
C ASN A 216 -4.97 -6.61 -15.72
N ASP A 217 -4.75 -5.36 -15.36
CA ASP A 217 -5.78 -4.44 -14.87
C ASP A 217 -5.45 -3.02 -15.34
N GLN A 218 -6.35 -2.42 -16.10
CA GLN A 218 -6.11 -1.09 -16.70
C GLN A 218 -7.34 -0.20 -16.55
N ILE A 219 -7.08 1.08 -16.31
CA ILE A 219 -8.09 2.14 -16.30
C ILE A 219 -7.82 3.05 -17.50
N ILE A 220 -8.80 3.19 -18.39
CA ILE A 220 -8.73 4.05 -19.57
C ILE A 220 -9.96 4.95 -19.65
N LYS A 221 -9.87 6.03 -20.44
CA LYS A 221 -11.05 6.84 -20.73
C LYS A 221 -12.04 6.03 -21.57
N ALA A 222 -13.33 6.27 -21.36
CA ALA A 222 -14.37 5.53 -22.08
C ALA A 222 -14.43 5.81 -23.59
N GLU A 223 -13.82 6.91 -24.05
CA GLU A 223 -13.67 7.23 -25.47
C GLU A 223 -12.62 6.34 -26.16
N ASP A 224 -11.62 5.87 -25.42
CA ASP A 224 -10.56 4.99 -25.92
C ASP A 224 -10.96 3.49 -25.85
N PHE A 225 -12.11 3.19 -25.24
CA PHE A 225 -12.61 1.82 -25.10
C PHE A 225 -13.32 1.36 -26.37
N ASP A 226 -12.54 0.81 -27.30
CA ASP A 226 -13.02 0.25 -28.56
C ASP A 226 -12.56 -1.21 -28.78
N LYS A 227 -12.96 -1.79 -29.91
CA LYS A 227 -12.58 -3.17 -30.27
C LYS A 227 -11.05 -3.36 -30.34
N TYR A 228 -10.34 -2.35 -30.86
CA TYR A 228 -8.90 -2.42 -31.06
C TYR A 228 -8.17 -2.41 -29.71
N PHE A 229 -8.60 -1.55 -28.79
CA PHE A 229 -8.10 -1.55 -27.41
C PHE A 229 -8.31 -2.91 -26.72
N ILE A 230 -9.51 -3.49 -26.82
CA ILE A 230 -9.80 -4.79 -26.20
C ILE A 230 -8.88 -5.88 -26.74
N GLU A 231 -8.68 -5.93 -28.07
CA GLU A 231 -7.80 -6.89 -28.71
C GLU A 231 -6.35 -6.74 -28.23
N ILE A 232 -5.87 -5.50 -28.16
CA ILE A 232 -4.57 -5.14 -27.59
C ILE A 232 -4.49 -5.62 -26.14
N PHE A 233 -5.44 -5.23 -25.29
CA PHE A 233 -5.44 -5.54 -23.86
C PHE A 233 -5.41 -7.05 -23.62
N MET A 234 -6.27 -7.82 -24.29
CA MET A 234 -6.31 -9.28 -24.15
C MET A 234 -5.02 -9.93 -24.67
N THR A 235 -4.49 -9.44 -25.79
CA THR A 235 -3.22 -9.93 -26.33
C THR A 235 -2.06 -9.67 -25.37
N TYR A 236 -1.97 -8.46 -24.80
CA TYR A 236 -0.92 -8.10 -23.84
C TYR A 236 -1.06 -8.85 -22.52
N SER A 237 -2.29 -9.08 -22.04
CA SER A 237 -2.56 -9.87 -20.83
C SER A 237 -2.08 -11.32 -20.94
N LEU A 238 -1.86 -11.80 -22.16
CA LEU A 238 -1.55 -13.18 -22.53
C LEU A 238 -0.15 -13.39 -23.09
N LYS A 239 0.62 -12.32 -23.30
CA LYS A 239 1.94 -12.39 -23.91
C LYS A 239 3.05 -12.29 -22.87
N ASP A 240 4.10 -13.07 -23.10
CA ASP A 240 5.41 -12.81 -22.55
C ASP A 240 5.89 -11.41 -23.01
N LEU A 241 6.09 -10.47 -22.09
CA LEU A 241 6.57 -9.11 -22.43
C LEU A 241 8.09 -9.06 -22.67
N THR A 242 8.79 -10.19 -22.82
CA THR A 242 10.23 -10.21 -23.17
C THR A 242 10.58 -9.46 -24.44
N ALA A 243 9.66 -9.37 -25.40
CA ALA A 243 9.88 -8.66 -26.66
C ALA A 243 9.91 -7.11 -26.53
N TYR A 244 9.62 -6.56 -25.33
CA TYR A 244 9.55 -5.11 -25.09
C TYR A 244 10.55 -4.61 -24.03
N SER A 245 11.77 -5.14 -24.03
CA SER A 245 12.91 -4.54 -23.31
C SER A 245 13.42 -3.23 -23.95
N ASN A 246 12.63 -2.57 -24.79
CA ASN A 246 12.97 -1.30 -25.43
C ASN A 246 12.51 -0.13 -24.54
N PRO A 247 13.43 0.67 -23.97
CA PRO A 247 13.11 1.76 -23.03
C PRO A 247 12.37 2.94 -23.66
N ASP A 248 12.26 3.03 -24.98
CA ASP A 248 11.63 4.16 -25.69
C ASP A 248 10.11 4.00 -25.92
N ILE A 249 9.53 2.85 -25.58
CA ILE A 249 8.08 2.64 -25.60
C ILE A 249 7.56 2.87 -24.18
N PRO A 250 6.56 3.75 -23.95
CA PRO A 250 6.01 3.99 -22.63
C PRO A 250 5.47 2.67 -22.06
N ASN A 251 6.26 2.06 -21.18
CA ASN A 251 5.93 0.79 -20.55
C ASN A 251 4.90 1.06 -19.46
N PRO A 252 3.68 0.49 -19.52
CA PRO A 252 2.87 0.37 -18.31
C PRO A 252 3.63 -0.62 -17.41
N LYS A 253 4.29 -0.13 -16.36
CA LYS A 253 4.94 -0.93 -15.31
C LYS A 253 4.07 -2.17 -14.98
N HIS A 254 4.35 -3.34 -15.57
CA HIS A 254 3.61 -4.56 -15.29
C HIS A 254 4.58 -5.61 -14.70
N PRO A 255 4.40 -6.07 -13.44
CA PRO A 255 5.47 -6.76 -12.73
C PRO A 255 5.56 -8.28 -12.98
N LEU A 256 4.72 -8.85 -13.84
CA LEU A 256 4.66 -10.30 -14.04
C LEU A 256 4.84 -10.63 -15.52
N LEU A 257 6.10 -10.81 -15.91
CA LEU A 257 6.50 -11.42 -17.18
C LEU A 257 6.14 -12.91 -17.14
N LEU A 258 4.86 -13.23 -17.27
CA LEU A 258 4.40 -14.61 -17.36
C LEU A 258 4.62 -15.10 -18.79
N ARG A 259 5.71 -15.84 -19.00
CA ARG A 259 6.06 -16.40 -20.31
C ARG A 259 5.17 -17.59 -20.64
N ASP A 260 4.74 -17.70 -21.90
CA ASP A 260 4.02 -18.86 -22.45
C ASP A 260 2.87 -19.36 -21.56
N LEU A 261 2.03 -18.41 -21.12
CA LEU A 261 0.84 -18.73 -20.35
C LEU A 261 -0.02 -19.75 -21.11
N LYS A 262 -0.31 -20.88 -20.45
CA LYS A 262 -1.22 -21.90 -20.96
C LYS A 262 -2.52 -21.24 -21.44
N LYS A 263 -2.90 -21.43 -22.70
CA LYS A 263 -4.15 -20.89 -23.24
C LYS A 263 -5.17 -22.00 -23.35
N ASP A 264 -6.26 -21.90 -22.60
CA ASP A 264 -7.35 -22.88 -22.64
C ASP A 264 -8.66 -22.19 -23.05
N THR A 265 -9.25 -21.42 -22.14
CA THR A 265 -10.58 -20.84 -22.34
C THR A 265 -10.65 -19.43 -21.81
N MET A 266 -11.25 -18.52 -22.57
CA MET A 266 -11.59 -17.17 -22.14
C MET A 266 -13.09 -17.07 -21.85
N ILE A 267 -13.40 -16.56 -20.66
CA ILE A 267 -14.75 -16.31 -20.16
C ILE A 267 -15.01 -14.81 -20.24
N THR A 268 -15.95 -14.42 -21.09
CA THR A 268 -16.32 -13.00 -21.29
C THR A 268 -17.83 -12.82 -21.25
N ASP A 269 -18.28 -11.58 -21.34
CA ASP A 269 -19.70 -11.25 -21.41
C ASP A 269 -20.31 -11.56 -22.81
N GLY A 270 -21.47 -10.96 -23.13
CA GLY A 270 -22.16 -11.15 -24.40
C GLY A 270 -21.68 -10.31 -25.58
N TYR A 271 -20.62 -9.50 -25.46
CA TYR A 271 -20.18 -8.60 -26.52
C TYR A 271 -19.68 -9.35 -27.75
N THR A 272 -20.18 -8.96 -28.92
CA THR A 272 -19.98 -9.68 -30.18
C THR A 272 -18.55 -9.64 -30.67
N ALA A 273 -17.80 -8.59 -30.35
CA ALA A 273 -16.41 -8.46 -30.77
C ALA A 273 -15.49 -9.52 -30.14
N TYR A 274 -15.84 -10.01 -28.94
CA TYR A 274 -15.02 -10.98 -28.22
C TYR A 274 -14.81 -12.28 -28.99
N VAL A 275 -15.82 -12.75 -29.73
CA VAL A 275 -15.71 -14.00 -30.51
C VAL A 275 -14.51 -13.94 -31.45
N SER A 276 -14.43 -12.90 -32.28
CA SER A 276 -13.33 -12.73 -33.23
C SER A 276 -11.97 -12.54 -32.56
N ILE A 277 -11.93 -11.86 -31.41
CA ILE A 277 -10.67 -11.61 -30.68
C ILE A 277 -10.16 -12.91 -30.06
N ILE A 278 -11.05 -13.70 -29.45
CA ILE A 278 -10.71 -14.96 -28.76
C ILE A 278 -10.30 -16.03 -29.78
N GLU A 279 -10.97 -16.08 -30.94
CA GLU A 279 -10.56 -16.92 -32.07
C GLU A 279 -9.13 -16.58 -32.53
N ASN A 280 -8.80 -15.30 -32.68
CA ASN A 280 -7.44 -14.85 -33.02
C ASN A 280 -6.40 -15.25 -31.96
N LEU A 281 -6.81 -15.32 -30.69
CA LEU A 281 -5.96 -15.74 -29.57
C LEU A 281 -5.84 -17.26 -29.44
N GLN A 282 -6.53 -18.03 -30.27
CA GLN A 282 -6.55 -19.51 -30.26
C GLN A 282 -7.02 -20.09 -28.92
N MET A 283 -8.06 -19.50 -28.34
CA MET A 283 -8.66 -19.94 -27.07
C MET A 283 -10.10 -20.42 -27.27
N GLY A 284 -10.57 -21.30 -26.40
CA GLY A 284 -12.00 -21.59 -26.27
C GLY A 284 -12.75 -20.35 -25.78
N HIS A 285 -13.96 -20.09 -26.30
CA HIS A 285 -14.82 -19.02 -25.80
C HIS A 285 -15.96 -19.60 -24.97
N GLN A 286 -16.09 -19.13 -23.74
CA GLN A 286 -17.25 -19.41 -22.90
C GLN A 286 -17.92 -18.09 -22.49
N LYS A 287 -19.25 -18.00 -22.68
CA LYS A 287 -20.01 -16.86 -22.14
C LYS A 287 -20.17 -16.99 -20.63
N CYS A 288 -19.91 -15.91 -19.91
CA CYS A 288 -20.04 -15.82 -18.46
C CYS A 288 -21.48 -16.15 -18.01
N VAL A 289 -21.61 -17.19 -17.18
CA VAL A 289 -22.91 -17.64 -16.64
C VAL A 289 -23.48 -16.60 -15.68
N PHE A 290 -22.64 -15.93 -14.89
CA PHE A 290 -23.07 -14.87 -13.99
C PHE A 290 -23.76 -13.72 -14.74
N HIS A 291 -23.15 -13.22 -15.81
CA HIS A 291 -23.76 -12.21 -16.67
C HIS A 291 -25.09 -12.69 -17.28
N LYS A 292 -25.18 -13.95 -17.71
CA LYS A 292 -26.47 -14.52 -18.16
C LYS A 292 -27.53 -14.50 -17.06
N MET A 293 -27.18 -14.90 -15.84
CA MET A 293 -28.11 -14.91 -14.69
C MET A 293 -28.56 -13.50 -14.30
N VAL A 294 -27.63 -12.54 -14.23
CA VAL A 294 -27.95 -11.13 -13.92
C VAL A 294 -28.87 -10.54 -14.98
N ASN A 295 -28.59 -10.80 -16.26
CA ASN A 295 -29.42 -10.34 -17.36
C ASN A 295 -30.83 -10.95 -17.29
N GLN A 296 -30.96 -12.24 -16.94
CA GLN A 296 -32.27 -12.89 -16.74
C GLN A 296 -33.03 -12.36 -15.51
N ARG A 297 -32.33 -11.92 -14.47
CA ARG A 297 -32.93 -11.32 -13.26
C ARG A 297 -33.25 -9.84 -13.39
N THR A 298 -32.80 -9.21 -14.47
CA THR A 298 -33.05 -7.79 -14.70
C THR A 298 -34.57 -7.58 -14.91
N PRO A 299 -35.23 -6.74 -14.10
CA PRO A 299 -36.66 -6.52 -14.24
C PRO A 299 -37.04 -6.08 -15.65
N VAL A 300 -38.10 -6.68 -16.20
CA VAL A 300 -38.55 -6.47 -17.58
C VAL A 300 -38.69 -4.98 -17.93
N TRP A 301 -39.18 -4.16 -16.99
CA TRP A 301 -39.35 -2.72 -17.17
C TRP A 301 -38.03 -1.97 -17.47
N LYS A 302 -36.88 -2.43 -16.95
CA LYS A 302 -35.57 -1.83 -17.28
C LYS A 302 -35.23 -2.10 -18.75
N THR A 303 -35.54 -3.29 -19.24
CA THR A 303 -35.36 -3.66 -20.65
C THR A 303 -36.30 -2.86 -21.54
N THR A 304 -37.58 -2.72 -21.16
CA THR A 304 -38.57 -1.88 -21.86
C THR A 304 -38.09 -0.44 -21.97
N ASN A 305 -37.70 0.18 -20.85
CA ASN A 305 -37.20 1.55 -20.82
C ASN A 305 -35.94 1.75 -21.69
N LYS A 306 -35.05 0.74 -21.75
CA LYS A 306 -33.87 0.78 -22.62
C LYS A 306 -34.26 0.77 -24.10
N LEU A 307 -35.19 -0.11 -24.49
CA LEU A 307 -35.68 -0.22 -25.87
C LEU A 307 -36.41 1.05 -26.31
N GLU A 308 -37.25 1.62 -25.44
CA GLU A 308 -37.94 2.90 -25.71
C GLU A 308 -36.95 4.06 -25.93
N ARG A 309 -35.91 4.16 -25.10
CA ARG A 309 -34.83 5.16 -25.30
C ARG A 309 -34.09 4.94 -26.63
N GLN A 310 -33.82 3.68 -26.99
CA GLN A 310 -33.16 3.37 -28.27
C GLN A 310 -34.04 3.71 -29.47
N LEU A 311 -35.35 3.42 -29.40
CA LEU A 311 -36.32 3.79 -30.43
C LEU A 311 -36.38 5.30 -30.60
N LYS A 312 -36.52 6.05 -29.50
CA LYS A 312 -36.53 7.52 -29.52
C LYS A 312 -35.25 8.10 -30.11
N ASN A 313 -34.10 7.52 -29.78
CA ASN A 313 -32.82 7.95 -30.35
C ASN A 313 -32.69 7.63 -31.85
N LYS A 314 -33.27 6.52 -32.33
CA LYS A 314 -33.31 6.19 -33.76
C LYS A 314 -34.26 7.10 -34.53
N GLU A 315 -35.44 7.38 -33.98
CA GLU A 315 -36.41 8.31 -34.56
C GLU A 315 -35.82 9.72 -34.70
N ASN A 316 -35.08 10.18 -33.69
CA ASN A 316 -34.39 11.47 -33.73
C ASN A 316 -33.22 11.53 -34.73
N LYS A 317 -32.65 10.39 -35.14
CA LYS A 317 -31.61 10.33 -36.18
C LYS A 317 -32.17 10.24 -37.61
N LEU A 318 -33.46 9.93 -37.73
CA LEU A 318 -34.17 9.83 -39.01
C LEU A 318 -34.87 11.14 -39.42
N LYS A 319 -34.91 12.13 -38.51
CA LYS A 319 -35.38 13.50 -38.77
C LYS A 319 -34.20 14.40 -39.08
#